data_AF-A0A848VDS2-F1
#
_entry.id   AF-A0A848VDS2-F1
#
_cell.length_a   1.000
_cell.length_b   1.000
_cell.length_c   1.000
_cell.angle_alpha   90.00
_cell.angle_beta   90.00
_cell.angle_gamma   90.00
#
_symmetry.space_group_name_H-M   'P 1'
#
loop_
_entity.id
_entity.type
_entity.pdbx_description
1 polymer ?
#
loop_
_entity_poly.entity_id
_entity_poly.type
_entity_poly.pdbx_seq_one_letter_code
_entity_poly.pdbx_strand_id
1 'polypeptide(L)'
;MSSKIISITALVLGFASLGLAGVACGSVNKSITIGPGTETGGQSTVNGGISVGRSAIVNGSLETVNGQITLDDQARARDVETVNGSIRLGEGVTADDLETVNGSIRVGAGGMIEGSVSAVNGKINSQ
;
A
#
# COMPACT_ATOMS: atom_id res chain seq x y z
N MET A 1 11.11 14.86 -18.06
CA MET A 1 10.99 13.39 -17.88
C MET A 1 10.72 13.18 -16.41
N SER A 2 9.46 12.84 -16.07
CA SER A 2 8.96 12.85 -14.69
C SER A 2 9.50 11.65 -13.91
N SER A 3 10.11 11.91 -12.76
CA SER A 3 10.75 10.93 -11.89
C SER A 3 9.74 9.96 -11.27
N LYS A 4 9.54 8.79 -11.90
CA LYS A 4 8.79 7.66 -11.32
C LYS A 4 9.64 6.72 -10.44
N ILE A 5 10.86 7.12 -10.04
CA ILE A 5 11.83 6.27 -9.32
C ILE A 5 11.67 6.38 -7.78
N ILE A 6 10.70 7.18 -7.30
CA ILE A 6 10.60 7.56 -5.89
C ILE A 6 10.00 6.44 -5.01
N SER A 7 9.08 5.60 -5.53
CA SER A 7 8.29 4.62 -4.76
C SER A 7 9.08 3.65 -3.86
N ILE A 8 9.68 2.58 -4.38
CA ILE A 8 10.43 1.64 -3.51
C ILE A 8 11.70 2.24 -2.90
N THR A 9 12.44 3.04 -3.65
CA THR A 9 13.77 3.51 -3.21
C THR A 9 13.66 4.45 -2.01
N ALA A 10 12.60 5.28 -1.96
CA ALA A 10 12.33 6.13 -0.82
C ALA A 10 11.83 5.34 0.39
N LEU A 11 11.14 4.20 0.23
CA LEU A 11 10.69 3.38 1.35
C LEU A 11 11.85 2.81 2.17
N VAL A 12 12.87 2.25 1.49
CA VAL A 12 14.03 1.64 2.14
C VAL A 12 14.90 2.70 2.84
N LEU A 13 15.10 3.86 2.22
CA LEU A 13 15.88 4.96 2.79
C LEU A 13 15.08 5.76 3.84
N GLY A 14 13.78 5.90 3.64
CA GLY A 14 12.86 6.68 4.49
C GLY A 14 12.75 6.06 5.88
N PHE A 15 12.54 4.75 5.98
CA PHE A 15 12.47 4.10 7.30
C PHE A 15 13.82 3.99 8.02
N ALA A 16 14.94 3.98 7.30
CA ALA A 16 16.26 4.10 7.94
C ALA A 16 16.44 5.45 8.67
N SER A 17 15.67 6.49 8.29
CA SER A 17 15.66 7.79 8.96
C SER A 17 14.55 7.98 10.01
N LEU A 18 13.59 7.05 10.13
CA LEU A 18 12.53 7.09 11.16
C LEU A 18 13.02 6.66 12.56
N GLY A 19 14.29 6.94 12.87
CA GLY A 19 14.76 7.06 14.24
C GLY A 19 14.43 8.46 14.75
N LEU A 20 13.50 8.54 15.70
CA LEU A 20 13.11 9.72 16.49
C LEU A 20 11.96 10.59 15.92
N ALA A 21 10.85 10.58 16.65
CA ALA A 21 9.83 11.62 16.77
C ALA A 21 8.78 11.83 15.64
N GLY A 22 7.56 11.36 15.90
CA GLY A 22 6.34 12.19 15.84
C GLY A 22 5.96 12.86 14.53
N VAL A 23 5.93 12.13 13.41
CA VAL A 23 5.35 12.61 12.14
C VAL A 23 4.04 11.88 11.84
N ALA A 24 3.02 12.65 11.45
CA ALA A 24 1.59 12.41 11.66
C ALA A 24 0.91 11.24 10.89
N CYS A 25 1.63 10.25 10.36
CA CYS A 25 1.01 9.12 9.65
C CYS A 25 1.91 7.87 9.54
N GLY A 26 2.90 7.72 10.42
CA GLY A 26 3.84 6.60 10.41
C GLY A 26 3.80 5.82 11.73
N SER A 27 3.76 4.49 11.67
CA SER A 27 3.88 3.65 12.87
C SER A 27 4.94 2.57 12.73
N VAL A 28 5.44 2.07 13.85
CA VAL A 28 6.36 0.92 13.89
C VAL A 28 5.73 -0.13 14.80
N ASN A 29 5.65 -1.37 14.31
CA ASN A 29 5.06 -2.50 15.01
C ASN A 29 3.60 -2.29 15.44
N LYS A 30 2.86 -1.50 14.66
CA LYS A 30 1.42 -1.27 14.85
C LYS A 30 0.68 -1.44 13.54
N SER A 31 -0.47 -2.08 13.64
CA SER A 31 -1.40 -2.16 12.53
C SER A 31 -2.29 -0.93 12.49
N ILE A 32 -2.52 -0.42 11.28
CA ILE A 32 -3.33 0.76 11.00
C ILE A 32 -4.63 0.27 10.37
N THR A 33 -5.77 0.77 10.86
CA THR A 33 -7.09 0.46 10.32
C THR A 33 -7.76 1.75 9.88
N ILE A 34 -8.11 1.82 8.60
CA ILE A 34 -8.92 2.89 8.01
C ILE A 34 -10.35 2.35 7.91
N GLY A 35 -11.30 3.04 8.52
CA GLY A 35 -12.69 2.61 8.55
C GLY A 35 -13.36 2.60 7.17
N PRO A 36 -14.47 1.87 7.00
CA PRO A 36 -15.27 1.89 5.78
C PRO A 36 -15.73 3.31 5.43
N GLY A 37 -15.77 3.65 4.13
CA GLY A 37 -16.19 4.96 3.64
C GLY A 37 -15.38 6.15 4.15
N THR A 38 -14.23 5.91 4.79
CA THR A 38 -13.37 6.97 5.33
C THR A 38 -12.45 7.49 4.24
N GLU A 39 -12.18 8.80 4.25
CA GLU A 39 -11.17 9.41 3.41
C GLU A 39 -9.90 9.71 4.22
N THR A 40 -8.73 9.37 3.67
CA THR A 40 -7.44 9.65 4.33
C THR A 40 -6.35 10.01 3.31
N GLY A 41 -5.32 10.70 3.78
CA GLY A 41 -4.19 11.18 2.97
C GLY A 41 -3.04 10.19 2.79
N GLY A 42 -3.21 8.91 3.16
CA GLY A 42 -2.17 7.87 3.12
C GLY A 42 -1.77 7.39 4.52
N GLN A 43 -1.09 6.25 4.61
CA GLN A 43 -0.64 5.63 5.86
C GLN A 43 0.64 4.84 5.63
N SER A 44 1.57 4.88 6.58
CA SER A 44 2.79 4.07 6.50
C SER A 44 3.12 3.33 7.81
N THR A 45 3.69 2.13 7.69
CA THR A 45 4.13 1.37 8.88
C THR A 45 5.27 0.38 8.62
N VAL A 46 6.10 0.10 9.64
CA VAL A 46 7.10 -0.99 9.58
C VAL A 46 6.71 -2.12 10.51
N ASN A 47 6.77 -3.36 10.03
CA ASN A 47 6.35 -4.56 10.75
C ASN A 47 4.89 -4.46 11.24
N GLY A 48 4.03 -3.78 10.48
CA GLY A 48 2.62 -3.54 10.80
C GLY A 48 1.74 -3.81 9.58
N GLY A 49 0.46 -4.12 9.80
CA GLY A 49 -0.51 -4.24 8.70
C GLY A 49 -1.23 -2.92 8.45
N ILE A 50 -1.66 -2.68 7.23
CA ILE A 50 -2.60 -1.62 6.88
C ILE A 50 -3.87 -2.27 6.33
N SER A 51 -5.01 -1.99 6.97
CA SER A 51 -6.32 -2.47 6.53
C SER A 51 -7.20 -1.28 6.17
N VAL A 52 -7.67 -1.26 4.92
CA VAL A 52 -8.56 -0.23 4.37
C VAL A 52 -9.94 -0.82 4.21
N GLY A 53 -10.92 -0.25 4.90
CA GLY A 53 -12.30 -0.71 4.86
C GLY A 53 -12.99 -0.45 3.52
N ARG A 54 -14.13 -1.12 3.33
CA ARG A 54 -14.98 -1.02 2.13
C ARG A 54 -15.28 0.42 1.74
N SER A 55 -15.17 0.72 0.45
CA SER A 55 -15.46 2.04 -0.13
C SER A 55 -14.68 3.22 0.48
N ALA A 56 -13.62 2.94 1.24
CA ALA A 56 -12.74 4.00 1.73
C ALA A 56 -11.90 4.56 0.58
N ILE A 57 -11.50 5.83 0.71
CA ILE A 57 -10.73 6.55 -0.30
C ILE A 57 -9.41 6.98 0.32
N VAL A 58 -8.32 6.44 -0.21
CA VAL A 58 -6.97 6.81 0.17
C VAL A 58 -6.42 7.72 -0.93
N ASN A 59 -6.51 9.03 -0.68
CA ASN A 59 -5.96 10.07 -1.55
C ASN A 59 -4.44 10.19 -1.44
N GLY A 60 -3.78 9.20 -0.84
CA GLY A 60 -2.38 9.14 -0.50
C GLY A 60 -1.73 7.83 -0.90
N SER A 61 -0.56 7.59 -0.31
CA SER A 61 0.20 6.36 -0.50
C SER A 61 0.03 5.44 0.72
N LEU A 62 -0.09 4.14 0.48
CA LEU A 62 -0.15 3.10 1.50
C LEU A 62 1.14 2.31 1.46
N GLU A 63 1.90 2.35 2.55
CA GLU A 63 3.28 1.88 2.54
C GLU A 63 3.57 0.99 3.74
N THR A 64 4.16 -0.18 3.50
CA THR A 64 4.67 -0.97 4.63
C THR A 64 5.89 -1.84 4.32
N VAL A 65 6.75 -2.02 5.32
CA VAL A 65 7.86 -2.98 5.27
C VAL A 65 7.57 -4.15 6.19
N ASN A 66 7.77 -5.38 5.71
CA ASN A 66 7.43 -6.63 6.38
C ASN A 66 5.97 -6.67 6.90
N GLY A 67 5.06 -6.10 6.12
CA GLY A 67 3.66 -5.90 6.51
C GLY A 67 2.67 -6.41 5.46
N GLN A 68 1.40 -6.34 5.80
CA GLN A 68 0.29 -6.68 4.91
C GLN A 68 -0.52 -5.43 4.63
N ILE A 69 -0.78 -5.13 3.36
CA ILE A 69 -1.76 -4.13 2.96
C ILE A 69 -2.99 -4.85 2.41
N THR A 70 -4.16 -4.57 2.98
CA THR A 70 -5.44 -5.11 2.54
C THR A 70 -6.40 -3.97 2.23
N LEU A 71 -6.91 -3.93 1.01
CA LEU A 71 -8.01 -3.07 0.59
C LEU A 71 -9.25 -3.94 0.46
N ASP A 72 -10.27 -3.65 1.26
CA ASP A 72 -11.58 -4.30 1.16
C ASP A 72 -12.35 -3.79 -0.07
N ASP A 73 -13.48 -4.41 -0.39
CA ASP A 73 -14.17 -4.21 -1.66
C ASP A 73 -14.50 -2.73 -1.95
N GLN A 74 -14.47 -2.36 -3.22
CA GLN A 74 -14.79 -1.01 -3.71
C GLN A 74 -13.94 0.12 -3.10
N ALA A 75 -12.88 -0.20 -2.35
CA ALA A 75 -11.94 0.80 -1.87
C ALA A 75 -11.17 1.43 -3.04
N ARG A 76 -10.70 2.66 -2.83
CA ARG A 76 -9.84 3.37 -3.79
C ARG A 76 -8.55 3.76 -3.10
N ALA A 77 -7.42 3.51 -3.73
CA ALA A 77 -6.13 4.05 -3.30
C ALA A 77 -5.36 4.56 -4.50
N ARG A 78 -4.42 5.48 -4.30
CA ARG A 78 -3.52 5.88 -5.39
C ARG A 78 -2.36 4.90 -5.47
N ASP A 79 -1.47 4.99 -4.50
CA ASP A 79 -0.22 4.23 -4.49
C ASP A 79 -0.26 3.18 -3.37
N VAL A 80 0.06 1.92 -3.68
CA VAL A 80 0.11 0.84 -2.68
C VAL A 80 1.41 0.06 -2.81
N GLU A 81 2.22 0.12 -1.75
CA GLU A 81 3.61 -0.32 -1.81
C GLU A 81 4.01 -1.17 -0.60
N THR A 82 4.74 -2.26 -0.85
CA THR A 82 5.31 -3.03 0.26
C THR A 82 6.62 -3.75 -0.04
N VAL A 83 7.51 -3.83 0.95
CA VAL A 83 8.74 -4.63 0.90
C VAL A 83 8.62 -5.83 1.83
N ASN A 84 8.91 -7.03 1.32
CA ASN A 84 8.74 -8.33 2.00
C ASN A 84 7.33 -8.53 2.58
N GLY A 85 6.32 -8.00 1.90
CA GLY A 85 4.94 -7.97 2.37
C GLY A 85 3.96 -8.55 1.37
N SER A 86 2.67 -8.41 1.65
CA SER A 86 1.64 -8.78 0.68
C SER A 86 0.55 -7.74 0.57
N ILE A 87 0.20 -7.43 -0.68
CA ILE A 87 -0.89 -6.52 -1.06
C ILE A 87 -2.07 -7.40 -1.49
N ARG A 88 -3.24 -7.16 -0.92
CA ARG A 88 -4.49 -7.82 -1.30
C ARG A 88 -5.56 -6.77 -1.57
N LEU A 89 -6.11 -6.81 -2.76
CA LEU A 89 -7.25 -5.99 -3.16
C LEU A 89 -8.49 -6.87 -3.23
N GLY A 90 -9.57 -6.43 -2.60
CA GLY A 90 -10.90 -7.02 -2.69
C GLY A 90 -11.56 -6.81 -4.04
N GLU A 91 -12.87 -7.04 -4.10
CA GLU A 91 -13.65 -6.94 -5.33
C GLU A 91 -13.86 -5.48 -5.74
N GLY A 92 -13.64 -5.18 -7.03
CA GLY A 92 -13.89 -3.86 -7.61
C GLY A 92 -13.10 -2.72 -6.97
N VAL A 93 -11.95 -3.03 -6.38
CA VAL A 93 -11.01 -2.02 -5.89
C VAL A 93 -10.39 -1.27 -7.06
N THR A 94 -10.22 0.05 -6.92
CA THR A 94 -9.46 0.86 -7.87
C THR A 94 -8.13 1.26 -7.25
N ALA A 95 -7.02 1.06 -7.97
CA ALA A 95 -5.72 1.59 -7.60
C ALA A 95 -4.99 2.22 -8.78
N ASP A 96 -4.11 3.20 -8.53
CA ASP A 96 -3.30 3.79 -9.60
C ASP A 96 -2.05 2.92 -9.80
N ASP A 97 -1.21 2.81 -8.79
CA ASP A 97 0.05 2.07 -8.85
C ASP A 97 0.15 1.04 -7.71
N LEU A 98 0.55 -0.19 -8.05
CA LEU A 98 0.80 -1.28 -7.11
C LEU A 98 2.24 -1.75 -7.23
N GLU A 99 2.97 -1.76 -6.12
CA GLU A 99 4.38 -2.11 -6.14
C GLU A 99 4.79 -3.01 -4.98
N THR A 100 5.58 -4.05 -5.25
CA THR A 100 6.14 -4.89 -4.19
C THR A 100 7.55 -5.39 -4.46
N VAL A 101 8.35 -5.56 -3.41
CA VAL A 101 9.65 -6.26 -3.44
C VAL A 101 9.58 -7.49 -2.56
N ASN A 102 9.98 -8.66 -3.07
CA ASN A 102 9.98 -9.94 -2.35
C ASN A 102 8.61 -10.26 -1.70
N GLY A 103 7.53 -9.84 -2.36
CA GLY A 103 6.18 -9.93 -1.83
C GLY A 103 5.20 -10.55 -2.81
N SER A 104 3.92 -10.41 -2.50
CA SER A 104 2.86 -10.83 -3.42
C SER A 104 1.75 -9.80 -3.54
N ILE A 105 1.31 -9.54 -4.75
CA ILE A 105 0.14 -8.74 -5.07
C ILE A 105 -0.99 -9.68 -5.49
N ARG A 106 -2.16 -9.53 -4.88
CA ARG A 106 -3.39 -10.19 -5.31
C ARG A 106 -4.46 -9.16 -5.60
N VAL A 107 -5.01 -9.22 -6.80
CA VAL A 107 -6.11 -8.37 -7.23
C VAL A 107 -7.37 -9.22 -7.32
N GLY A 108 -8.40 -8.86 -6.56
CA GLY A 108 -9.71 -9.49 -6.59
C GLY A 108 -10.47 -9.19 -7.88
N ALA A 109 -11.59 -9.88 -8.07
CA ALA A 109 -12.41 -9.76 -9.27
C ALA A 109 -12.85 -8.30 -9.51
N GLY A 110 -12.85 -7.88 -10.78
CA GLY A 110 -13.26 -6.54 -11.16
C GLY A 110 -12.34 -5.41 -10.66
N GLY A 111 -11.19 -5.73 -10.05
CA GLY A 111 -10.20 -4.73 -9.67
C GLY A 111 -9.64 -3.99 -10.89
N MET A 112 -9.53 -2.67 -10.78
CA MET A 112 -9.05 -1.80 -11.85
C MET A 112 -7.76 -1.10 -11.42
N ILE A 113 -6.68 -1.35 -12.16
CA ILE A 113 -5.41 -0.65 -11.96
C ILE A 113 -5.22 0.34 -13.10
N GLU A 114 -5.24 1.63 -12.80
CA GLU A 114 -5.18 2.70 -13.81
C GLU A 114 -3.75 2.96 -14.31
N GLY A 115 -2.76 2.75 -13.45
CA GLY A 115 -1.34 2.91 -13.74
C GLY A 115 -0.65 1.58 -13.95
N SER A 116 0.28 1.24 -13.07
CA SER A 116 1.21 0.12 -13.24
C SER A 116 1.20 -0.85 -12.06
N VAL A 117 1.47 -2.12 -12.35
CA VAL A 117 1.69 -3.16 -11.35
C VAL A 117 3.11 -3.68 -11.50
N SER A 118 3.96 -3.47 -10.49
CA SER A 118 5.35 -3.92 -10.47
C SER A 118 5.62 -4.86 -9.31
N ALA A 119 6.42 -5.90 -9.56
CA ALA A 119 6.90 -6.79 -8.52
C ALA A 119 8.36 -7.16 -8.79
N VAL A 120 9.23 -6.88 -7.83
CA VAL A 120 10.65 -7.28 -7.86
C VAL A 120 10.80 -8.54 -7.03
N ASN A 121 11.15 -9.66 -7.68
CA ASN A 121 11.23 -10.98 -7.02
C ASN A 121 9.97 -11.34 -6.22
N GLY A 122 8.81 -10.94 -6.75
CA GLY A 122 7.50 -11.16 -6.15
C GLY A 122 6.56 -11.94 -7.06
N LYS A 123 5.33 -12.14 -6.59
CA LYS A 123 4.26 -12.79 -7.36
C LYS A 123 3.09 -11.84 -7.55
N ILE A 124 2.56 -11.76 -8.77
CA ILE A 124 1.34 -11.01 -9.08
C ILE A 124 0.28 -12.02 -9.49
N ASN A 125 -0.87 -11.99 -8.84
CA ASN A 125 -2.04 -12.79 -9.22
C ASN A 125 -3.26 -11.88 -9.37
N SER A 126 -3.95 -11.98 -10.49
CA SER A 126 -5.21 -11.28 -10.76
C SER A 126 -6.29 -12.31 -11.02
N GLN A 127 -7.48 -12.09 -10.49
CA GLN A 127 -8.67 -12.90 -10.76
C GLN A 127 -9.49 -12.33 -11.90
#